data_AF-A0AAJ5T8R2-F1
#
_entry.id   AF-A0AAJ5T8R2-F1
#
_cell.length_a   1.000
_cell.length_b   1.000
_cell.length_c   1.000
_cell.angle_alpha   90.00
_cell.angle_beta   90.00
_cell.angle_gamma   90.00
#
_symmetry.space_group_name_H-M   'P 1'
#
loop_
_entity.id
_entity.type
_entity.pdbx_description
1 polymer ?
#
loop_
_entity_poly.entity_id
_entity_poly.type
_entity_poly.pdbx_seq_one_letter_code
_entity_poly.pdbx_strand_id
1 'polypeptide(L)'
;MIDALWMSNLLAWVAIVALMLVGFALARQVGVLSERLKPVGALVIDAGPAVGSVAPVFELFDLAQRAVRIGGIDRAGVGTLLFFVSPTCPICKTLLPLLPSVVANEPRAYRVVLASDGDVREHAAFHRNAVARAMGADTAYVLSQELGRTYQIGKLPYAVLLDEHGVVRAKGLVNTREHVESLFEAREAGIASIQAYAAGKRGAAEAA
;
A
#
# COMPACT_ATOMS: atom_id res chain seq x y z
N MET A 1 48.88 30.75 35.42
CA MET A 1 48.27 31.16 34.11
C MET A 1 48.33 30.03 33.09
N ILE A 2 49.47 29.37 32.91
CA ILE A 2 49.63 28.26 31.95
C ILE A 2 48.76 27.04 32.32
N ASP A 3 48.66 26.68 33.60
CA ASP A 3 47.86 25.51 34.04
C ASP A 3 46.36 25.66 33.76
N ALA A 4 45.81 26.85 33.97
CA ALA A 4 44.40 27.15 33.67
C ALA A 4 44.09 27.08 32.17
N LEU A 5 45.03 27.51 31.32
CA LEU A 5 44.93 27.38 29.86
C LEU A 5 44.95 25.91 29.43
N TRP A 6 45.82 25.10 30.03
CA TRP A 6 45.89 23.66 29.76
C TRP A 6 44.62 22.92 30.16
N MET A 7 44.07 23.21 31.34
CA MET A 7 42.82 22.60 31.81
C MET A 7 41.64 22.98 30.92
N SER A 8 41.54 24.25 30.53
CA SER A 8 40.49 24.72 29.61
C SER A 8 40.59 24.05 28.24
N ASN A 9 41.81 23.96 27.69
CA ASN A 9 42.04 23.30 26.40
C ASN A 9 41.69 21.81 26.44
N LEU A 10 42.08 21.10 27.50
CA LEU A 10 41.74 19.69 27.66
C LEU A 10 40.22 19.49 27.74
N LEU A 11 39.52 20.32 28.51
CA LEU A 11 38.06 20.28 28.63
C LEU A 11 37.37 20.57 27.29
N ALA A 12 37.88 21.53 26.52
CA ALA A 12 37.37 21.86 25.20
C ALA A 12 37.51 20.67 24.23
N TRP A 13 38.66 20.00 24.23
CA TRP A 13 38.86 18.80 23.40
C TRP A 13 37.93 17.65 23.78
N VAL A 14 37.71 17.42 25.09
CA VAL A 14 36.74 16.43 25.56
C VAL A 14 35.32 16.77 25.07
N ALA A 15 34.91 18.04 25.17
CA ALA A 15 33.61 18.49 24.69
C ALA A 15 33.44 18.30 23.17
N ILE A 16 34.48 18.62 22.38
CA ILE A 16 34.47 18.45 20.92
C ILE A 16 34.32 16.96 20.55
N VAL A 17 35.08 16.07 21.20
CA VAL A 17 34.99 14.63 20.95
C VAL A 17 33.60 14.11 21.32
N ALA A 18 33.04 14.55 22.45
CA ALA A 18 31.69 14.18 22.86
C ALA A 18 30.63 14.63 21.84
N LEU A 19 30.73 15.88 21.35
CA LEU A 19 29.83 16.40 20.32
C LEU A 19 29.93 15.62 19.01
N MET A 20 31.14 15.25 18.57
CA MET A 20 31.32 14.42 17.38
C MET A 20 30.68 13.04 17.54
N LEU A 21 30.83 12.40 18.70
CA LEU A 21 30.21 11.10 18.98
C LEU A 21 28.69 11.16 18.98
N VAL A 22 28.10 12.19 19.59
CA VAL A 22 26.65 12.42 19.57
C VAL A 22 26.16 12.69 18.15
N GLY A 23 26.85 13.56 17.40
CA GLY A 23 26.53 13.85 16.00
C GLY A 23 26.58 12.60 15.13
N PHE A 24 27.59 11.75 15.31
CA PHE A 24 27.71 10.46 14.62
C PHE A 24 26.58 9.49 15.00
N ALA A 25 26.24 9.39 16.28
CA ALA A 25 25.14 8.54 16.75
C ALA A 25 23.79 8.98 16.16
N LEU A 26 23.52 10.29 16.11
CA LEU A 26 22.34 10.86 15.48
C LEU A 26 22.33 10.61 13.97
N ALA A 27 23.45 10.84 13.27
CA ALA A 27 23.58 10.57 11.85
C ALA A 27 23.33 9.08 11.54
N ARG A 28 23.80 8.16 12.39
CA ARG A 28 23.52 6.73 12.27
C ARG A 28 22.05 6.42 12.52
N GLN A 29 21.41 7.02 13.53
CA GLN A 29 19.98 6.83 13.79
C GLN A 29 19.12 7.33 12.61
N VAL A 30 19.42 8.52 12.10
CA VAL A 30 18.78 9.08 10.91
C VAL A 30 19.03 8.18 9.71
N GLY A 31 20.26 7.70 9.50
CA GLY A 31 20.60 6.79 8.41
C GLY A 31 19.80 5.47 8.45
N VAL A 32 19.70 4.84 9.62
CA VAL A 32 18.91 3.60 9.80
C VAL A 32 17.42 3.85 9.62
N LEU A 33 16.90 5.00 10.06
CA LEU A 33 15.51 5.38 9.88
C LEU A 33 15.21 5.68 8.40
N SER A 34 16.07 6.44 7.73
CA SER A 34 16.01 6.72 6.29
C SER A 34 16.15 5.45 5.45
N GLU A 35 16.91 4.46 5.91
CA GLU A 35 17.05 3.16 5.25
C GLU A 35 15.77 2.33 5.31
N ARG A 36 15.03 2.41 6.42
CA ARG A 36 13.69 1.82 6.54
C ARG A 36 12.61 2.61 5.80
N LEU A 37 12.91 3.85 5.39
CA LEU A 37 12.02 4.76 4.67
C LEU A 37 12.43 5.00 3.20
N LYS A 38 13.45 4.30 2.67
CA LYS A 38 13.93 4.46 1.28
C LYS A 38 12.77 4.31 0.27
N PRO A 39 12.71 5.13 -0.79
CA PRO A 39 12.77 6.58 -0.84
C PRO A 39 11.40 7.17 -1.26
N VAL A 40 11.08 8.37 -0.78
CA VAL A 40 10.14 9.30 -1.46
C VAL A 40 10.90 9.92 -2.62
N GLY A 41 11.16 9.11 -3.65
CA GLY A 41 12.08 9.46 -4.73
C GLY A 41 11.79 8.65 -5.98
N ALA A 42 10.58 8.81 -6.50
CA ALA A 42 10.21 8.67 -7.91
C ALA A 42 8.70 8.89 -7.97
N LEU A 43 8.32 9.96 -8.67
CA LEU A 43 7.02 10.27 -9.24
C LEU A 43 6.09 9.05 -9.28
N VAL A 44 4.92 9.16 -8.65
CA VAL A 44 3.80 8.26 -8.92
C VAL A 44 3.57 8.36 -10.42
N ILE A 45 4.11 7.40 -11.18
CA ILE A 45 3.62 7.15 -12.50
C ILE A 45 2.23 6.61 -12.20
N ASP A 46 1.20 7.42 -12.43
CA ASP A 46 -0.19 7.00 -12.47
C ASP A 46 -0.39 6.13 -13.72
N ALA A 47 0.44 5.10 -13.78
CA ALA A 47 0.59 4.13 -14.80
C ALA A 47 -0.34 2.99 -14.36
N GLY A 48 -1.26 2.63 -15.23
CA GLY A 48 -2.29 1.64 -15.03
C GLY A 48 -3.62 2.19 -15.55
N PRO A 49 -4.68 1.36 -15.63
CA PRO A 49 -5.99 1.81 -16.10
C PRO A 49 -6.43 3.08 -15.36
N ALA A 50 -6.81 4.12 -16.11
CA ALA A 50 -7.17 5.41 -15.55
C ALA A 50 -8.48 5.29 -14.76
N VAL A 51 -8.65 6.11 -13.72
CA VAL A 51 -9.95 6.21 -13.04
C VAL A 51 -10.99 6.73 -14.04
N GLY A 52 -12.15 6.08 -14.07
CA GLY A 52 -13.21 6.30 -15.06
C GLY A 52 -13.08 5.43 -16.33
N SER A 53 -11.95 4.75 -16.55
CA SER A 53 -11.79 3.84 -17.70
C SER A 53 -12.22 2.41 -17.39
N VAL A 54 -12.62 1.68 -18.43
CA VAL A 54 -12.89 0.24 -18.34
C VAL A 54 -11.58 -0.49 -18.03
N ALA A 55 -11.58 -1.30 -16.97
CA ALA A 55 -10.42 -2.08 -16.61
C ALA A 55 -10.18 -3.23 -17.61
N PRO A 56 -8.91 -3.57 -17.91
CA PRO A 56 -8.58 -4.75 -18.69
C PRO A 56 -9.15 -6.00 -18.06
N VAL A 57 -9.70 -6.89 -18.89
CA VAL A 57 -10.33 -8.13 -18.42
C VAL A 57 -9.28 -9.22 -18.30
N PHE A 58 -9.26 -9.89 -17.15
CA PHE A 58 -8.43 -11.07 -16.91
C PHE A 58 -9.29 -12.24 -16.48
N GLU A 59 -9.03 -13.41 -17.06
CA GLU A 59 -9.57 -14.69 -16.60
C GLU A 59 -8.40 -15.52 -16.10
N LEU A 60 -8.31 -15.67 -14.77
CA LEU A 60 -7.19 -16.30 -14.08
C LEU A 60 -7.69 -17.46 -13.22
N PHE A 61 -6.76 -18.28 -12.75
CA PHE A 61 -7.04 -19.25 -11.70
C PHE A 61 -6.42 -18.77 -10.39
N ASP A 62 -7.17 -18.91 -9.30
CA ASP A 62 -6.63 -18.67 -7.96
C ASP A 62 -5.74 -19.84 -7.47
N LEU A 63 -5.16 -19.67 -6.29
CA LEU A 63 -4.35 -20.71 -5.64
C LEU A 63 -5.10 -22.03 -5.40
N ALA A 64 -6.44 -22.00 -5.36
CA ALA A 64 -7.32 -23.16 -5.22
C ALA A 64 -7.82 -23.70 -6.58
N GLN A 65 -7.27 -23.20 -7.70
CA GLN A 65 -7.66 -23.56 -9.07
C GLN A 65 -9.11 -23.21 -9.41
N ARG A 66 -9.71 -22.23 -8.73
CA ARG A 66 -11.01 -21.67 -9.09
C ARG A 66 -10.83 -20.56 -10.11
N ALA A 67 -11.70 -20.52 -11.11
CA ALA A 67 -11.71 -19.45 -12.10
C ALA A 67 -12.11 -18.13 -11.44
N VAL A 68 -11.27 -17.11 -11.58
CA VAL A 68 -11.47 -15.75 -11.07
C VAL A 68 -11.38 -14.80 -12.24
N ARG A 69 -12.43 -14.01 -12.44
CA ARG A 69 -12.48 -12.96 -13.44
C ARG A 69 -12.29 -11.59 -12.79
N ILE A 70 -11.36 -10.81 -13.33
CA ILE A 70 -11.08 -9.43 -12.91
C ILE A 70 -11.46 -8.51 -14.07
N GLY A 71 -12.25 -7.47 -13.78
CA GLY A 71 -12.75 -6.56 -14.81
C GLY A 71 -13.91 -7.12 -15.64
N GLY A 72 -14.48 -6.25 -16.47
CA GLY A 72 -15.72 -6.51 -17.20
C GLY A 72 -16.97 -6.49 -16.30
N ILE A 73 -18.14 -6.66 -16.93
CA ILE A 73 -19.44 -6.59 -16.25
C ILE A 73 -19.64 -7.84 -15.38
N ASP A 74 -19.89 -7.62 -14.10
CA ASP A 74 -20.29 -8.65 -13.16
C ASP A 74 -21.81 -8.83 -13.18
N ARG A 75 -22.28 -10.02 -13.56
CA ARG A 75 -23.72 -10.30 -13.70
C ARG A 75 -24.48 -10.27 -12.38
N ALA A 76 -23.79 -10.38 -11.23
CA ALA A 76 -24.41 -10.30 -9.92
C ALA A 76 -24.46 -8.85 -9.38
N GLY A 77 -23.97 -7.86 -10.15
CA GLY A 77 -23.94 -6.46 -9.72
C GLY A 77 -22.94 -6.17 -8.61
N VAL A 78 -21.92 -7.03 -8.45
CA VAL A 78 -20.94 -6.95 -7.36
C VAL A 78 -19.67 -6.26 -7.86
N GLY A 79 -19.23 -5.22 -7.14
CA GLY A 79 -17.94 -4.56 -7.42
C GLY A 79 -16.75 -5.43 -7.00
N THR A 80 -15.54 -5.09 -7.45
CA THR A 80 -14.32 -5.81 -7.06
C THR A 80 -13.30 -4.88 -6.43
N LEU A 81 -12.88 -5.18 -5.20
CA LEU A 81 -11.68 -4.62 -4.59
C LEU A 81 -10.49 -5.52 -4.95
N LEU A 82 -9.70 -5.10 -5.93
CA LEU A 82 -8.47 -5.77 -6.31
C LEU A 82 -7.33 -5.25 -5.43
N PHE A 83 -6.82 -6.11 -4.55
CA PHE A 83 -5.84 -5.74 -3.53
C PHE A 83 -4.51 -6.47 -3.79
N PHE A 84 -3.49 -5.73 -4.20
CA PHE A 84 -2.16 -6.25 -4.49
C PHE A 84 -1.35 -6.39 -3.20
N VAL A 85 -0.79 -7.58 -2.98
CA VAL A 85 -0.08 -7.96 -1.74
C VAL A 85 1.19 -8.75 -2.03
N SER A 86 2.01 -8.98 -1.00
CA SER A 86 3.17 -9.89 -1.08
C SER A 86 3.46 -10.54 0.28
N PRO A 87 3.97 -11.79 0.34
CA PRO A 87 4.40 -12.48 1.55
C PRO A 87 5.49 -11.73 2.33
N THR A 88 6.31 -10.95 1.64
CA THR A 88 7.41 -10.19 2.23
C THR A 88 7.01 -8.79 2.67
N CYS A 89 5.80 -8.34 2.33
CA CYS A 89 5.25 -7.03 2.68
C CYS A 89 4.63 -7.01 4.09
N PRO A 90 5.22 -6.31 5.09
CA PRO A 90 4.69 -6.30 6.46
C PRO A 90 3.37 -5.53 6.56
N ILE A 91 3.25 -4.40 5.86
CA ILE A 91 2.03 -3.57 5.88
C ILE A 91 0.83 -4.35 5.33
N CYS A 92 1.05 -5.13 4.26
CA CYS A 92 0.03 -6.00 3.69
C CYS A 92 -0.56 -6.95 4.74
N LYS A 93 0.29 -7.57 5.58
CA LYS A 93 -0.14 -8.46 6.67
C LYS A 93 -1.02 -7.76 7.70
N THR A 94 -0.69 -6.52 8.03
CA THR A 94 -1.46 -5.72 8.99
C THR A 94 -2.83 -5.32 8.46
N LEU A 95 -2.97 -5.09 7.15
CA LEU A 95 -4.22 -4.65 6.54
C LEU A 95 -5.20 -5.80 6.22
N LEU A 96 -4.71 -7.01 5.94
CA LEU A 96 -5.54 -8.18 5.64
C LEU A 96 -6.74 -8.37 6.59
N PRO A 97 -6.59 -8.36 7.93
CA PRO A 97 -7.74 -8.57 8.83
C PRO A 97 -8.73 -7.40 8.85
N LEU A 98 -8.37 -6.24 8.30
CA LEU A 98 -9.23 -5.07 8.28
C LEU A 98 -10.15 -5.08 7.05
N LEU A 99 -9.70 -5.64 5.92
CA LEU A 99 -10.43 -5.62 4.64
C LEU A 99 -11.87 -6.14 4.73
N PRO A 100 -12.17 -7.30 5.38
CA PRO A 100 -13.54 -7.80 5.45
C PRO A 100 -14.48 -6.82 6.15
N SER A 101 -14.02 -6.17 7.24
CA SER A 101 -14.83 -5.20 7.97
C SER A 101 -15.08 -3.92 7.17
N VAL A 102 -14.06 -3.42 6.46
CA VAL A 102 -14.21 -2.23 5.61
C VAL A 102 -15.23 -2.53 4.51
N VAL A 103 -15.06 -3.64 3.80
CA VAL A 103 -15.95 -4.02 2.69
C VAL A 103 -17.38 -4.32 3.15
N ALA A 104 -17.56 -4.94 4.32
CA ALA A 104 -18.88 -5.24 4.85
C ALA A 104 -19.68 -3.99 5.27
N ASN A 105 -19.00 -2.88 5.56
CA ASN A 105 -19.65 -1.61 5.92
C ASN A 105 -20.09 -0.80 4.69
N GLU A 106 -19.69 -1.21 3.49
CA GLU A 106 -20.07 -0.52 2.27
C GLU A 106 -21.52 -0.83 1.88
N PRO A 107 -22.30 0.19 1.46
CA PRO A 107 -23.70 0.00 1.08
C PRO A 107 -23.87 -0.87 -0.17
N ARG A 108 -22.82 -0.98 -1.01
CA ARG A 108 -22.79 -1.88 -2.16
C ARG A 108 -21.94 -3.09 -1.84
N ALA A 109 -22.35 -4.24 -2.38
CA ALA A 109 -21.57 -5.47 -2.28
C ALA A 109 -20.26 -5.35 -3.10
N TYR A 110 -19.15 -5.67 -2.45
CA TYR A 110 -17.86 -5.87 -3.10
C TYR A 110 -17.28 -7.23 -2.74
N ARG A 111 -16.63 -7.86 -3.72
CA ARG A 111 -15.74 -8.99 -3.47
C ARG A 111 -14.30 -8.51 -3.36
N VAL A 112 -13.53 -9.15 -2.49
CA VAL A 112 -12.09 -8.93 -2.39
C VAL A 112 -11.36 -9.97 -3.22
N VAL A 113 -10.49 -9.51 -4.12
CA VAL A 113 -9.57 -10.37 -4.88
C VAL A 113 -8.16 -9.96 -4.53
N LEU A 114 -7.40 -10.88 -3.95
CA LEU A 114 -5.97 -10.68 -3.74
C LEU A 114 -5.20 -10.99 -5.01
N ALA A 115 -4.27 -10.12 -5.35
CA ALA A 115 -3.36 -10.33 -6.47
C ALA A 115 -1.91 -10.25 -6.01
N SER A 116 -1.07 -11.12 -6.57
CA SER A 116 0.37 -11.04 -6.39
C SER A 116 1.11 -11.73 -7.54
N ASP A 117 2.44 -11.79 -7.44
CA ASP A 117 3.35 -12.47 -8.32
C ASP A 117 4.53 -13.05 -7.51
N GLY A 118 5.20 -14.06 -8.05
CA GLY A 118 6.32 -14.72 -7.37
C GLY A 118 6.11 -16.22 -7.14
N ASP A 119 6.86 -16.78 -6.18
CA ASP A 119 6.92 -18.23 -5.96
C ASP A 119 5.64 -18.78 -5.33
N VAL A 120 4.99 -19.72 -6.03
CA VAL A 120 3.71 -20.30 -5.61
C VAL A 120 3.78 -20.93 -4.22
N ARG A 121 4.92 -21.50 -3.80
CA ARG A 121 5.05 -22.15 -2.48
C ARG A 121 5.07 -21.11 -1.36
N GLU A 122 5.79 -20.00 -1.55
CA GLU A 122 5.79 -18.88 -0.61
C GLU A 122 4.38 -18.28 -0.46
N HIS A 123 3.69 -18.06 -1.58
CA HIS A 123 2.33 -17.54 -1.59
C HIS A 123 1.32 -18.51 -0.98
N ALA A 124 1.46 -19.82 -1.21
CA ALA A 124 0.61 -20.83 -0.58
C ALA A 124 0.83 -20.88 0.94
N ALA A 125 2.08 -20.74 1.41
CA ALA A 125 2.38 -20.64 2.84
C ALA A 125 1.78 -19.35 3.43
N PHE A 126 1.92 -18.22 2.74
CA PHE A 126 1.33 -16.96 3.13
C PHE A 126 -0.20 -17.01 3.19
N HIS A 127 -0.85 -17.68 2.22
CA HIS A 127 -2.29 -17.89 2.22
C HIS A 127 -2.74 -18.65 3.46
N ARG A 128 -2.14 -19.82 3.74
CA ARG A 128 -2.47 -20.63 4.92
C ARG A 128 -2.23 -19.88 6.24
N ASN A 129 -1.13 -19.13 6.32
CA ASN A 129 -0.69 -18.52 7.57
C ASN A 129 -1.31 -17.14 7.83
N ALA A 130 -1.73 -16.38 6.82
CA ALA A 130 -2.21 -15.01 7.02
C ALA A 130 -3.59 -14.81 6.41
N VAL A 131 -3.72 -15.02 5.09
CA VAL A 131 -4.95 -14.71 4.36
C VAL A 131 -6.14 -15.53 4.86
N ALA A 132 -6.00 -16.85 4.95
CA ALA A 132 -7.09 -17.75 5.33
C ALA A 132 -7.62 -17.45 6.74
N ARG A 133 -6.74 -17.00 7.65
CA ARG A 133 -7.12 -16.61 9.02
C ARG A 133 -7.77 -15.22 9.08
N ALA A 134 -7.32 -14.30 8.24
CA ALA A 134 -7.77 -12.91 8.24
C ALA A 134 -9.07 -12.68 7.45
N MET A 135 -9.25 -13.40 6.34
CA MET A 135 -10.34 -13.17 5.38
C MET A 135 -11.15 -14.44 5.04
N GLY A 136 -10.70 -15.61 5.48
CA GLY A 136 -11.30 -16.90 5.16
C GLY A 136 -10.56 -17.65 4.05
N ALA A 137 -10.61 -18.98 4.12
CA ALA A 137 -9.88 -19.87 3.20
C ALA A 137 -10.36 -19.77 1.74
N ASP A 138 -11.59 -19.31 1.54
CA ASP A 138 -12.20 -19.16 0.22
C ASP A 138 -11.90 -17.82 -0.45
N THR A 139 -11.04 -16.98 0.14
CA THR A 139 -10.67 -15.70 -0.48
C THR A 139 -9.97 -15.95 -1.82
N ALA A 140 -10.47 -15.31 -2.89
CA ALA A 140 -9.82 -15.34 -4.19
C ALA A 140 -8.41 -14.75 -4.10
N TYR A 141 -7.39 -15.56 -4.42
CA TYR A 141 -6.00 -15.14 -4.43
C TYR A 141 -5.32 -15.62 -5.72
N VAL A 142 -5.10 -14.70 -6.64
CA VAL A 142 -4.48 -14.96 -7.96
C VAL A 142 -3.00 -14.61 -7.95
N LEU A 143 -2.22 -15.42 -8.66
CA LEU A 143 -0.81 -15.14 -8.94
C LEU A 143 -0.64 -14.88 -10.43
N SER A 144 -0.33 -13.64 -10.81
CA SER A 144 -0.11 -13.26 -12.20
C SER A 144 0.79 -12.03 -12.30
N GLN A 145 1.98 -12.25 -12.87
CA GLN A 145 2.91 -11.16 -13.17
C GLN A 145 2.35 -10.23 -14.25
N GLU A 146 1.60 -10.77 -15.22
CA GLU A 146 0.97 -10.00 -16.29
C GLU A 146 -0.08 -9.03 -15.74
N LEU A 147 -0.87 -9.47 -14.74
CA LEU A 147 -1.84 -8.62 -14.05
C LEU A 147 -1.15 -7.45 -13.37
N GLY A 148 -0.11 -7.70 -12.57
CA GLY A 148 0.67 -6.66 -11.91
C GLY A 148 1.31 -5.67 -12.89
N ARG A 149 1.84 -6.15 -14.02
CA ARG A 149 2.42 -5.31 -15.07
C ARG A 149 1.38 -4.47 -15.81
N THR A 150 0.21 -5.03 -16.09
CA THR A 150 -0.87 -4.35 -16.83
C THR A 150 -1.50 -3.24 -15.99
N TYR A 151 -1.69 -3.50 -14.69
CA TYR A 151 -2.08 -2.49 -13.72
C TYR A 151 -0.92 -1.60 -13.28
N GLN A 152 0.29 -1.85 -13.81
CA GLN A 152 1.52 -1.07 -13.59
C GLN A 152 1.82 -0.85 -12.10
N ILE A 153 1.67 -1.91 -11.31
CA ILE A 153 1.85 -1.92 -9.86
C ILE A 153 3.34 -1.87 -9.53
N GLY A 154 3.83 -0.70 -9.12
CA GLY A 154 5.23 -0.51 -8.73
C GLY A 154 5.49 -0.61 -7.22
N LYS A 155 4.45 -0.50 -6.38
CA LYS A 155 4.57 -0.48 -4.91
C LYS A 155 3.38 -1.19 -4.27
N LEU A 156 3.59 -1.77 -3.10
CA LEU A 156 2.61 -2.51 -2.33
C LEU A 156 2.51 -1.97 -0.90
N PRO A 157 1.38 -2.16 -0.22
CA PRO A 157 0.08 -2.61 -0.75
C PRO A 157 -0.56 -1.55 -1.67
N TYR A 158 -1.18 -2.01 -2.76
CA TYR A 158 -1.90 -1.17 -3.71
C TYR A 158 -3.29 -1.74 -3.94
N ALA A 159 -4.28 -0.88 -4.07
CA ALA A 159 -5.66 -1.29 -4.26
C ALA A 159 -6.27 -0.58 -5.46
N VAL A 160 -7.10 -1.32 -6.20
CA VAL A 160 -7.90 -0.83 -7.32
C VAL A 160 -9.34 -1.21 -7.06
N LEU A 161 -10.22 -0.22 -7.03
CA LEU A 161 -11.64 -0.38 -6.87
C LEU A 161 -12.32 -0.40 -8.23
N LEU A 162 -12.94 -1.52 -8.57
CA LEU A 162 -13.74 -1.71 -9.78
C LEU A 162 -15.22 -1.73 -9.41
N ASP A 163 -16.04 -1.05 -10.19
CA ASP A 163 -17.50 -1.15 -10.06
C ASP A 163 -18.03 -2.44 -10.69
N GLU A 164 -19.35 -2.62 -10.63
CA GLU A 164 -20.08 -3.75 -11.21
C GLU A 164 -19.99 -3.84 -12.75
N HIS A 165 -19.60 -2.76 -13.43
CA HIS A 165 -19.39 -2.70 -14.88
C HIS A 165 -17.92 -2.95 -15.27
N GLY A 166 -17.03 -3.15 -14.28
CA GLY A 166 -15.60 -3.35 -14.49
C GLY A 166 -14.85 -2.05 -14.77
N VAL A 167 -15.40 -0.90 -14.43
CA VAL A 167 -14.78 0.42 -14.59
C VAL A 167 -14.03 0.79 -13.31
N VAL A 168 -12.82 1.32 -13.45
CA VAL A 168 -12.00 1.76 -12.32
C VAL A 168 -12.62 2.99 -11.68
N ARG A 169 -12.95 2.91 -10.39
CA ARG A 169 -13.53 4.01 -9.63
C ARG A 169 -12.55 4.73 -8.73
N ALA A 170 -11.59 4.00 -8.18
CA ALA A 170 -10.52 4.56 -7.38
C ALA A 170 -9.33 3.61 -7.43
N LYS A 171 -8.12 4.15 -7.26
CA LYS A 171 -6.91 3.35 -7.11
C LYS A 171 -5.86 4.09 -6.30
N GLY A 172 -4.99 3.35 -5.63
CA GLY A 172 -3.89 3.96 -4.89
C GLY A 172 -3.16 3.04 -3.93
N LEU A 173 -2.09 3.58 -3.37
CA LEU A 173 -1.34 2.97 -2.27
C LEU A 173 -2.11 3.11 -0.97
N VAL A 174 -2.24 2.02 -0.22
CA VAL A 174 -3.10 1.94 0.96
C VAL A 174 -2.31 1.41 2.14
N ASN A 175 -1.86 2.27 3.04
CA ASN A 175 -1.01 1.85 4.16
C ASN A 175 -1.78 1.72 5.49
N THR A 176 -3.02 2.21 5.53
CA THR A 176 -3.86 2.26 6.73
C THR A 176 -5.30 1.88 6.39
N ARG A 177 -6.13 1.65 7.42
CA ARG A 177 -7.56 1.41 7.28
C ARG A 177 -8.25 2.56 6.55
N GLU A 178 -7.95 3.78 6.97
CA GLU A 178 -8.55 5.00 6.46
C GLU A 178 -8.24 5.17 4.97
N HIS A 179 -7.06 4.77 4.50
CA HIS A 179 -6.75 4.80 3.08
C HIS A 179 -7.64 3.86 2.26
N VAL A 180 -8.01 2.69 2.80
CA VAL A 180 -8.91 1.75 2.12
C VAL A 180 -10.32 2.32 2.11
N GLU A 181 -10.80 2.83 3.24
CA GLU A 181 -12.13 3.48 3.36
C GLU A 181 -12.25 4.68 2.40
N SER A 182 -11.20 5.51 2.31
CA SER A 182 -11.17 6.63 1.36
C SER A 182 -11.24 6.20 -0.13
N LEU A 183 -10.92 4.96 -0.50
CA LEU A 183 -11.11 4.49 -1.89
C LEU A 183 -12.60 4.40 -2.21
N PHE A 184 -13.38 3.93 -1.24
CA PHE A 184 -14.82 3.81 -1.37
C PHE A 184 -15.49 5.18 -1.35
N GLU A 185 -15.04 6.11 -0.50
CA GLU A 185 -15.52 7.50 -0.51
C GLU A 185 -15.20 8.22 -1.84
N ALA A 186 -13.98 8.05 -2.38
CA ALA A 186 -13.56 8.71 -3.61
C ALA A 186 -14.42 8.30 -4.82
N ARG A 187 -14.91 7.05 -4.84
CA ARG A 187 -15.90 6.59 -5.82
C ARG A 187 -17.19 7.42 -5.74
N GLU A 188 -17.70 7.66 -4.54
CA GLU A 188 -18.97 8.38 -4.34
C GLU A 188 -18.85 9.85 -4.74
N ALA A 189 -17.68 10.44 -4.47
CA ALA A 189 -17.38 11.81 -4.87
C ALA A 189 -16.99 11.96 -6.37
N GLY A 190 -16.73 10.86 -7.08
CA GLY A 190 -16.28 10.88 -8.47
C GLY A 190 -14.86 11.45 -8.66
N ILE A 191 -14.01 11.39 -7.63
CA ILE A 191 -12.66 11.99 -7.63
C ILE A 191 -11.60 10.96 -8.05
N ALA A 192 -10.73 11.36 -8.97
CA ALA A 192 -9.83 10.46 -9.73
C ALA A 192 -8.70 9.79 -8.92
N SER A 193 -8.34 10.24 -7.71
CA SER A 193 -7.37 9.53 -6.86
C SER A 193 -7.40 10.02 -5.41
N ILE A 194 -7.04 9.13 -4.47
CA ILE A 194 -6.90 9.47 -3.04
C ILE A 194 -5.80 10.50 -2.83
N GLN A 195 -4.70 10.44 -3.60
CA GLN A 195 -3.64 11.43 -3.47
C GLN A 195 -4.14 12.83 -3.87
N ALA A 196 -5.01 12.93 -4.89
CA ALA A 196 -5.64 14.20 -5.25
C ALA A 196 -6.57 14.71 -4.14
N TYR A 197 -7.34 13.83 -3.50
CA TYR A 197 -8.18 14.20 -2.36
C TYR A 197 -7.36 14.62 -1.13
N ALA A 198 -6.33 13.87 -0.74
CA ALA A 198 -5.46 14.18 0.40
C ALA A 198 -4.62 15.44 0.16
N ALA A 199 -4.17 15.68 -1.08
CA ALA A 199 -3.53 16.93 -1.47
C ALA A 199 -4.52 18.12 -1.43
N GLY A 200 -5.76 17.92 -1.89
CA GLY A 200 -6.82 18.92 -1.82
C GLY A 200 -7.22 19.29 -0.38
N LYS A 201 -7.27 18.31 0.53
CA LYS A 201 -7.59 18.53 1.94
C LYS A 201 -6.47 19.27 2.69
N ARG A 202 -5.19 19.03 2.32
CA ARG A 202 -4.04 19.80 2.84
C ARG A 202 -4.06 21.25 2.36
N GLY A 203 -4.40 21.50 1.09
CA GLY A 203 -4.52 22.87 0.56
C GLY A 203 -5.67 23.66 1.20
N ALA A 204 -6.79 23.00 1.53
CA ALA A 204 -7.93 23.66 2.19
C ALA A 204 -7.66 23.99 3.68
N ALA A 205 -6.80 23.23 4.37
CA ALA A 205 -6.44 23.47 5.76
C ALA A 205 -5.35 24.55 5.94
N GLU A 206 -4.62 24.90 4.87
CA GLU A 206 -3.59 25.95 4.87
C GLU A 206 -4.13 27.31 4.37
N ALA A 207 -5.35 27.33 3.84
CA ALA A 207 -6.07 28.52 3.37
C ALA A 207 -7.17 29.01 4.33
N ALA A 208 -7.29 28.41 5.52
CA ALA A 208 -8.17 28.80 6.61
C ALA A 208 -7.33 29.25 7.83
#